data_AF-A0A2P4ULH5-F1
#
_entry.id   AF-A0A2P4ULH5-F1
#
_cell.length_a   1.000
_cell.length_b   1.000
_cell.length_c   1.000
_cell.angle_alpha   90.00
_cell.angle_beta   90.00
_cell.angle_gamma   90.00
#
_symmetry.space_group_name_H-M   'P 1'
#
loop_
_entity.id
_entity.type
_entity.pdbx_description
1 polymer ?
#
loop_
_entity_poly.entity_id
_entity_poly.type
_entity_poly.pdbx_seq_one_letter_code
_entity_poly.pdbx_strand_id
1 'polypeptide(L)'
;MVGNDGVHVALTVLEEDGKWVGTASDGIAIGVVRLGNWQVQPVDAPKEARGGDDAYLVRINYELDLEPGFPPVEWLEVGFDFTAAAPVTVVDAVPFPTTGPRPATSYALGRYLNLLPSAGGSPADVHLPATTGVIDVFGIGGQKVRWRHRAEGDEAVRPGAHVVWAVLLVPVGTESLQVEFSARYDLRTGESFLPGQLPQPFSLDLRDPSAVRPALEPSAAVDGGEKKAGAPRVFISYAHDTRPHKLAARQLGALLARCGVDLHMDYLAPAARNDWFSWAIHQIKKADYIVILASPMCRAIGDGEITDGRHRGMQCESAIIRDVFYSDRAYWFPRLLPTVLPGESMENLPVYLQPYTADRYVVDEFSPEGIGDLLRAMGLTVPVGLPAASDATG
;
A
#
# COMPACT_ATOMS: atom_id res chain seq x y z
N MET A 1 -14.85 -8.94 -26.22
CA MET A 1 -14.31 -7.60 -26.49
C MET A 1 -15.49 -6.67 -26.58
N VAL A 2 -15.88 -6.07 -25.46
CA VAL A 2 -16.82 -4.95 -25.43
C VAL A 2 -15.92 -3.72 -25.42
N GLY A 3 -15.95 -2.91 -26.48
CA GLY A 3 -15.26 -1.64 -26.53
C GLY A 3 -15.85 -0.72 -25.47
N ASN A 4 -15.01 -0.16 -24.62
CA ASN A 4 -15.41 0.62 -23.46
C ASN A 4 -15.24 2.13 -23.71
N ASP A 5 -15.52 2.60 -24.93
CA ASP A 5 -15.26 3.96 -25.43
C ASP A 5 -16.11 5.06 -24.77
N GLY A 6 -16.65 4.86 -23.56
CA GLY A 6 -17.64 5.77 -22.94
C GLY A 6 -17.20 6.51 -21.68
N VAL A 7 -16.37 5.91 -20.81
CA VAL A 7 -16.17 6.44 -19.44
C VAL A 7 -15.02 7.43 -19.41
N HIS A 8 -15.31 8.70 -19.13
CA HIS A 8 -14.32 9.76 -19.11
C HIS A 8 -14.68 10.85 -18.09
N VAL A 9 -13.68 11.42 -17.42
CA VAL A 9 -13.85 12.56 -16.52
C VAL A 9 -13.27 13.79 -17.20
N ALA A 10 -14.12 14.77 -17.51
CA ALA A 10 -13.69 16.06 -18.03
C ALA A 10 -13.00 16.88 -16.92
N LEU A 11 -11.87 17.49 -17.26
CA LEU A 11 -11.16 18.44 -16.40
C LEU A 11 -11.60 19.83 -16.81
N THR A 12 -12.32 20.54 -15.94
CA THR A 12 -12.91 21.86 -16.26
C THR A 12 -12.47 22.93 -15.28
N VAL A 13 -12.17 24.14 -15.74
CA VAL A 13 -11.92 25.27 -14.85
C VAL A 13 -13.09 26.24 -14.84
N LEU A 14 -13.35 26.82 -13.67
CA LEU A 14 -14.32 27.90 -13.48
C LEU A 14 -13.56 29.22 -13.22
N GLU A 15 -14.00 30.30 -13.86
CA GLU A 15 -13.54 31.67 -13.58
C GLU A 15 -14.30 32.22 -12.35
N GLU A 16 -13.59 32.85 -11.39
CA GLU A 16 -14.16 33.34 -10.12
C GLU A 16 -15.34 34.33 -10.27
N ASP A 17 -15.44 35.05 -11.39
CA ASP A 17 -16.47 36.05 -11.65
C ASP A 17 -17.79 35.47 -12.22
N GLY A 18 -17.81 34.17 -12.52
CA GLY A 18 -18.96 33.45 -13.09
C GLY A 18 -20.01 33.07 -12.04
N LYS A 19 -21.16 33.76 -12.05
CA LYS A 19 -22.32 33.43 -11.21
C LYS A 19 -22.67 31.94 -11.28
N TRP A 20 -22.69 31.27 -10.13
CA TRP A 20 -23.24 29.92 -9.95
C TRP A 20 -24.69 29.86 -10.45
N VAL A 21 -24.91 29.21 -11.60
CA VAL A 21 -26.25 28.88 -12.11
C VAL A 21 -26.28 27.39 -12.44
N GLY A 22 -26.92 26.62 -11.54
CA GLY A 22 -27.63 25.35 -11.78
C GLY A 22 -26.92 24.21 -12.55
N THR A 23 -26.45 23.19 -11.82
CA THR A 23 -26.33 21.74 -12.16
C THR A 23 -25.79 21.27 -13.52
N ALA A 24 -25.42 22.14 -14.45
CA ALA A 24 -24.68 21.83 -15.67
C ALA A 24 -23.37 22.63 -15.64
N SER A 25 -22.26 21.91 -15.66
CA SER A 25 -20.91 22.47 -15.59
C SER A 25 -20.54 23.17 -16.91
N ASP A 26 -20.88 24.46 -17.04
CA ASP A 26 -20.34 25.31 -18.12
C ASP A 26 -18.92 25.82 -17.74
N GLY A 27 -18.05 24.90 -17.30
CA GLY A 27 -16.63 25.18 -17.10
C GLY A 27 -15.85 25.00 -18.39
N ILE A 28 -14.73 25.72 -18.53
CA ILE A 28 -13.86 25.58 -19.71
C ILE A 28 -13.10 24.27 -19.58
N ALA A 29 -13.29 23.36 -20.55
CA ALA A 29 -12.56 22.09 -20.57
C ALA A 29 -11.08 22.34 -20.88
N ILE A 30 -10.21 21.89 -19.98
CA ILE A 30 -8.75 22.01 -20.10
C ILE A 30 -8.08 20.66 -20.40
N GLY A 31 -8.87 19.59 -20.39
CA GLY A 31 -8.39 18.24 -20.58
C GLY A 31 -9.44 17.21 -20.19
N VAL A 32 -9.07 15.94 -20.29
CA VAL A 32 -9.94 14.81 -20.01
C VAL A 32 -9.10 13.60 -19.62
N VAL A 33 -9.61 12.82 -18.67
CA VAL A 33 -9.08 11.49 -18.37
C VAL A 33 -10.05 10.44 -18.89
N ARG A 34 -9.63 9.66 -19.87
CA ARG A 34 -10.45 8.61 -20.50
C ARG A 34 -10.06 7.25 -19.95
N LEU A 35 -11.04 6.47 -19.48
CA LEU A 35 -10.78 5.07 -19.18
C LEU A 35 -10.60 4.30 -20.48
N GLY A 36 -9.50 3.56 -20.56
CA GLY A 36 -9.27 2.57 -21.61
C GLY A 36 -9.87 1.22 -21.24
N ASN A 37 -9.22 0.16 -21.72
CA ASN A 37 -9.59 -1.21 -21.36
C ASN A 37 -9.21 -1.54 -19.91
N TRP A 38 -9.99 -2.40 -19.27
CA TRP A 38 -9.64 -3.06 -18.03
C TRP A 38 -9.68 -4.58 -18.18
N GLN A 39 -8.97 -5.26 -17.28
CA GLN A 39 -8.96 -6.70 -17.17
C GLN A 39 -9.16 -7.09 -15.72
N VAL A 40 -10.01 -8.07 -15.48
CA VAL A 40 -10.24 -8.65 -14.16
C VAL A 40 -9.82 -10.11 -14.24
N GLN A 41 -8.85 -10.48 -13.42
CA GLN A 41 -8.34 -11.85 -13.34
C GLN A 41 -8.61 -12.41 -11.94
N PRO A 42 -9.34 -13.53 -11.82
CA PRO A 42 -9.50 -14.20 -10.54
C PRO A 42 -8.17 -14.78 -10.06
N VAL A 43 -7.94 -14.73 -8.74
CA VAL A 43 -6.72 -15.21 -8.09
C VAL A 43 -7.06 -16.36 -7.15
N ASP A 44 -6.46 -17.52 -7.37
CA ASP A 44 -6.60 -18.69 -6.48
C ASP A 44 -5.61 -18.61 -5.32
N ALA A 45 -5.88 -17.67 -4.41
CA ALA A 45 -5.05 -17.47 -3.23
C ALA A 45 -5.46 -18.39 -2.06
N PRO A 46 -4.52 -18.73 -1.16
CA PRO A 46 -4.82 -19.50 0.04
C PRO A 46 -5.82 -18.78 0.97
N LYS A 47 -6.61 -19.55 1.74
CA LYS A 47 -7.64 -19.02 2.65
C LYS A 47 -7.05 -18.07 3.70
N GLU A 48 -5.81 -18.29 4.12
CA GLU A 48 -5.08 -17.43 5.06
C GLU A 48 -4.82 -16.03 4.49
N ALA A 49 -4.65 -15.92 3.17
CA ALA A 49 -4.47 -14.64 2.49
C ALA A 49 -5.81 -13.92 2.30
N ARG A 50 -6.85 -14.65 1.88
CA ARG A 50 -8.16 -14.10 1.52
C ARG A 50 -9.08 -13.83 2.70
N GLY A 51 -8.88 -14.51 3.83
CA GLY A 51 -9.72 -14.34 5.03
C GLY A 51 -11.19 -14.72 4.83
N GLY A 52 -11.51 -15.48 3.78
CA GLY A 52 -12.88 -15.87 3.42
C GLY A 52 -13.46 -15.17 2.20
N ASP A 53 -12.77 -14.17 1.64
CA ASP A 53 -13.19 -13.45 0.43
C ASP A 53 -12.69 -14.10 -0.86
N ASP A 54 -13.14 -13.58 -2.00
CA ASP A 54 -12.58 -13.86 -3.32
C ASP A 54 -11.51 -12.81 -3.66
N ALA A 55 -10.44 -13.25 -4.33
CA ALA A 55 -9.32 -12.38 -4.70
C ALA A 55 -9.29 -12.14 -6.21
N TYR A 56 -9.03 -10.89 -6.60
CA TYR A 56 -8.96 -10.48 -7.99
C TYR A 56 -7.74 -9.58 -8.23
N LEU A 57 -7.06 -9.81 -9.34
CA LEU A 57 -6.07 -8.88 -9.90
C LEU A 57 -6.77 -8.07 -11.00
N VAL A 58 -6.86 -6.77 -10.80
CA VAL A 58 -7.55 -5.86 -11.71
C VAL A 58 -6.53 -4.94 -12.36
N ARG A 59 -6.49 -4.93 -13.70
CA ARG A 59 -5.75 -3.96 -14.50
C ARG A 59 -6.71 -2.91 -15.04
N ILE A 60 -6.38 -1.64 -14.91
CA ILE A 60 -7.14 -0.54 -15.52
C ILE A 60 -6.15 0.34 -16.30
N ASN A 61 -6.46 0.62 -17.56
CA ASN A 61 -5.71 1.57 -18.36
C ASN A 61 -6.52 2.87 -18.46
N TYR A 62 -5.85 4.00 -18.46
CA TYR A 62 -6.49 5.29 -18.71
C TYR A 62 -5.51 6.23 -19.44
N GLU A 63 -6.07 7.20 -20.15
CA GLU A 63 -5.33 8.16 -20.94
C GLU A 63 -5.65 9.57 -20.46
N LEU A 64 -4.60 10.36 -20.22
CA LEU A 64 -4.69 11.78 -19.92
C LEU A 64 -4.43 12.56 -21.21
N ASP A 65 -5.42 13.35 -21.60
CA ASP A 65 -5.28 14.35 -22.66
C ASP A 65 -5.46 15.74 -22.06
N LEU A 66 -4.52 16.64 -22.31
CA LEU A 66 -4.58 18.03 -21.88
C LEU A 66 -4.67 18.94 -23.10
N GLU A 67 -5.54 19.95 -23.02
CA GLU A 67 -5.68 20.95 -24.06
C GLU A 67 -4.49 21.92 -24.03
N PRO A 68 -3.88 22.23 -25.19
CA PRO A 68 -2.78 23.19 -25.25
C PRO A 68 -3.31 24.60 -24.97
N GLY A 69 -2.49 25.42 -24.30
CA GLY A 69 -2.80 26.84 -24.06
C GLY A 69 -3.38 27.15 -22.67
N PHE A 70 -3.59 26.13 -21.83
CA PHE A 70 -3.92 26.31 -20.41
C PHE A 70 -2.67 26.27 -19.52
N PRO A 71 -2.76 26.83 -18.29
CA PRO A 71 -1.69 26.70 -17.29
C PRO A 71 -1.29 25.24 -17.06
N PRO A 72 0.00 24.97 -16.76
CA PRO A 72 0.46 23.62 -16.54
C PRO A 72 -0.23 22.98 -15.33
N VAL A 73 -0.66 21.73 -15.48
CA VAL A 73 -1.19 20.91 -14.39
C VAL A 73 -0.03 20.57 -13.45
N GLU A 74 -0.12 21.02 -12.20
CA GLU A 74 0.89 20.78 -11.17
C GLU A 74 0.84 19.33 -10.70
N TRP A 75 -0.37 18.86 -10.41
CA TRP A 75 -0.62 17.47 -10.06
C TRP A 75 -1.97 16.99 -10.59
N LEU A 76 -2.05 15.70 -10.91
CA LEU A 76 -3.28 15.01 -11.32
C LEU A 76 -3.43 13.77 -10.46
N GLU A 77 -4.55 13.63 -9.78
CA GLU A 77 -4.90 12.47 -8.99
C GLU A 77 -6.07 11.71 -9.59
N VAL A 78 -5.83 10.45 -9.95
CA VAL A 78 -6.85 9.53 -10.47
C VAL A 78 -7.23 8.55 -9.38
N GLY A 79 -8.53 8.39 -9.12
CA GLY A 79 -9.05 7.56 -8.04
C GLY A 79 -10.13 6.58 -8.49
N PHE A 80 -10.12 5.39 -7.88
CA PHE A 80 -11.11 4.34 -8.07
C PHE A 80 -11.67 3.94 -6.71
N ASP A 81 -12.98 4.14 -6.51
CA ASP A 81 -13.70 3.73 -5.30
C ASP A 81 -14.55 2.49 -5.59
N PHE A 82 -14.22 1.37 -4.92
CA PHE A 82 -14.84 0.07 -5.17
C PHE A 82 -15.96 -0.19 -4.17
N THR A 83 -17.20 -0.32 -4.67
CA THR A 83 -18.39 -0.52 -3.84
C THR A 83 -19.10 -1.83 -4.21
N ALA A 84 -19.37 -2.64 -3.19
CA ALA A 84 -20.20 -3.84 -3.25
C ALA A 84 -21.18 -3.88 -2.07
N ALA A 85 -22.00 -4.94 -1.99
CA ALA A 85 -22.95 -5.13 -0.88
C ALA A 85 -22.26 -5.29 0.49
N ALA A 86 -21.00 -5.72 0.49
CA ALA A 86 -20.14 -5.75 1.67
C ALA A 86 -18.76 -5.14 1.34
N PRO A 87 -17.96 -4.74 2.36
CA PRO A 87 -16.75 -3.97 2.14
C PRO A 87 -15.73 -4.67 1.24
N VAL A 88 -15.28 -3.95 0.21
CA VAL A 88 -14.19 -4.37 -0.68
C VAL A 88 -12.88 -3.82 -0.10
N THR A 89 -11.79 -4.57 -0.25
CA THR A 89 -10.48 -4.13 0.22
C THR A 89 -9.46 -4.17 -0.91
N VAL A 90 -8.79 -3.04 -1.15
CA VAL A 90 -7.59 -2.98 -1.97
C VAL A 90 -6.41 -3.46 -1.12
N VAL A 91 -5.89 -4.65 -1.40
CA VAL A 91 -4.78 -5.25 -0.64
C VAL A 91 -3.44 -4.63 -1.02
N ASP A 92 -3.22 -4.49 -2.32
CA ASP A 92 -2.01 -3.89 -2.88
C ASP A 92 -2.33 -3.28 -4.24
N ALA A 93 -1.52 -2.30 -4.68
CA ALA A 93 -1.74 -1.67 -5.97
C ALA A 93 -0.45 -1.06 -6.54
N VAL A 94 -0.30 -1.12 -7.86
CA VAL A 94 0.82 -0.50 -8.59
C VAL A 94 0.33 0.42 -9.70
N PRO A 95 1.10 1.44 -10.15
CA PRO A 95 2.46 1.79 -9.76
C PRO A 95 2.59 2.09 -8.27
N PHE A 96 3.72 1.70 -7.68
CA PHE A 96 4.04 2.03 -6.29
C PHE A 96 4.47 3.49 -6.17
N PRO A 97 4.47 4.06 -4.94
CA PRO A 97 5.03 5.38 -4.72
C PRO A 97 6.46 5.49 -5.26
N THR A 98 6.73 6.57 -5.98
CA THR A 98 8.04 6.85 -6.61
C THR A 98 8.46 8.27 -6.31
N THR A 99 9.75 8.47 -6.00
CA THR A 99 10.37 9.79 -5.82
C THR A 99 10.93 10.36 -7.12
N GLY A 100 10.65 9.72 -8.26
CA GLY A 100 11.18 10.09 -9.57
C GLY A 100 11.01 8.97 -10.60
N PRO A 101 11.56 9.16 -11.82
CA PRO A 101 11.39 8.23 -12.93
C PRO A 101 11.81 6.80 -12.58
N ARG A 102 11.02 5.81 -13.02
CA ARG A 102 11.35 4.39 -12.88
C ARG A 102 11.38 3.68 -14.22
N PRO A 103 12.32 2.76 -14.43
CA PRO A 103 12.31 1.90 -15.61
C PRO A 103 11.09 0.97 -15.59
N ALA A 104 10.78 0.39 -16.75
CA ALA A 104 9.76 -0.64 -16.85
C ALA A 104 10.05 -1.76 -15.84
N THR A 105 9.06 -2.09 -15.02
CA THR A 105 9.21 -3.00 -13.89
C THR A 105 8.13 -4.07 -13.97
N SER A 106 8.53 -5.30 -13.70
CA SER A 106 7.62 -6.44 -13.65
C SER A 106 7.45 -6.90 -12.20
N TYR A 107 6.24 -7.31 -11.84
CA TYR A 107 5.90 -7.76 -10.50
C TYR A 107 5.27 -9.15 -10.57
N ALA A 108 5.59 -9.96 -9.57
CA ALA A 108 4.92 -11.22 -9.30
C ALA A 108 3.94 -11.02 -8.14
N LEU A 109 2.79 -11.67 -8.23
CA LEU A 109 1.83 -11.75 -7.15
C LEU A 109 2.31 -12.80 -6.16
N GLY A 110 2.75 -12.35 -4.98
CA GLY A 110 3.11 -13.26 -3.89
C GLY A 110 1.89 -14.02 -3.39
N ARG A 111 2.12 -15.15 -2.70
CA ARG A 111 1.11 -16.02 -2.03
C ARG A 111 0.01 -15.28 -1.27
N TYR A 112 0.35 -14.06 -0.94
CA TYR A 112 -0.19 -13.20 0.05
C TYR A 112 -0.76 -11.90 -0.51
N LEU A 113 -1.00 -11.91 -1.82
CA LEU A 113 -1.69 -10.85 -2.54
C LEU A 113 -0.93 -9.52 -2.55
N ASN A 114 0.37 -9.56 -2.23
CA ASN A 114 1.30 -8.46 -2.37
C ASN A 114 2.04 -8.56 -3.70
N LEU A 115 2.28 -7.42 -4.34
CA LEU A 115 3.01 -7.31 -5.58
C LEU A 115 4.49 -7.07 -5.28
N LEU A 116 5.33 -8.03 -5.66
CA LEU A 116 6.77 -7.98 -5.40
C LEU A 116 7.54 -7.84 -6.71
N PRO A 117 8.57 -6.97 -6.78
CA PRO A 117 9.39 -6.86 -7.98
C PRO A 117 9.95 -8.23 -8.38
N SER A 118 9.71 -8.63 -9.63
CA SER A 118 10.24 -9.87 -10.18
C SER A 118 11.67 -9.64 -10.69
N ALA A 119 12.62 -10.45 -10.24
CA ALA A 119 13.96 -10.46 -10.81
C ALA A 119 13.93 -11.04 -12.23
N GLY A 120 14.82 -10.57 -13.11
CA GLY A 120 14.88 -11.05 -14.49
C GLY A 120 15.04 -12.57 -14.56
N GLY A 121 14.04 -13.26 -15.11
CA GLY A 121 14.01 -14.73 -15.26
C GLY A 121 12.85 -15.45 -14.56
N SER A 122 12.13 -14.78 -13.65
CA SER A 122 10.94 -15.34 -12.98
C SER A 122 9.64 -14.97 -13.72
N PRO A 123 8.58 -15.80 -13.63
CA PRO A 123 7.26 -15.43 -14.16
C PRO A 123 6.79 -14.12 -13.50
N ALA A 124 6.20 -13.25 -14.31
CA ALA A 124 5.66 -11.97 -13.88
C ALA A 124 4.18 -11.91 -14.26
N ASP A 125 3.37 -11.45 -13.32
CA ASP A 125 1.91 -11.38 -13.45
C ASP A 125 1.47 -9.96 -13.83
N VAL A 126 2.31 -8.97 -13.48
CA VAL A 126 2.06 -7.56 -13.71
C VAL A 126 3.27 -6.94 -14.40
N HIS A 127 3.01 -6.18 -15.46
CA HIS A 127 4.01 -5.41 -16.17
C HIS A 127 3.62 -3.93 -16.17
N LEU A 128 4.54 -3.09 -15.71
CA LEU A 128 4.41 -1.65 -15.78
C LEU A 128 5.41 -1.07 -16.79
N PRO A 129 4.97 -0.14 -17.65
CA PRO A 129 5.88 0.63 -18.48
C PRO A 129 6.76 1.53 -17.62
N ALA A 130 7.79 2.12 -18.22
CA ALA A 130 8.59 3.13 -17.54
C ALA A 130 7.71 4.32 -17.16
N THR A 131 7.89 4.85 -15.95
CA THR A 131 7.17 6.03 -15.46
C THR A 131 8.10 7.23 -15.47
N THR A 132 7.59 8.37 -15.93
CA THR A 132 8.32 9.64 -16.03
C THR A 132 7.70 10.63 -15.05
N GLY A 133 8.10 10.59 -13.78
CA GLY A 133 7.58 11.51 -12.76
C GLY A 133 7.51 10.89 -11.37
N VAL A 134 6.98 11.67 -10.44
CA VAL A 134 6.68 11.29 -9.06
C VAL A 134 5.24 10.78 -9.01
N ILE A 135 5.04 9.66 -8.33
CA ILE A 135 3.71 9.07 -8.15
C ILE A 135 3.51 8.85 -6.66
N ASP A 136 2.44 9.40 -6.11
CA ASP A 136 1.98 9.09 -4.75
C ASP A 136 0.76 8.16 -4.82
N VAL A 137 0.66 7.21 -3.90
CA VAL A 137 -0.41 6.21 -3.89
C VAL A 137 -1.09 6.19 -2.54
N PHE A 138 -2.41 6.30 -2.53
CA PHE A 138 -3.20 6.39 -1.31
C PHE A 138 -4.29 5.32 -1.26
N GLY A 139 -4.69 4.95 -0.04
CA GLY A 139 -5.91 4.17 0.20
C GLY A 139 -5.75 2.65 0.10
N ILE A 140 -4.52 2.15 0.03
CA ILE A 140 -4.23 0.72 0.21
C ILE A 140 -4.75 0.29 1.59
N GLY A 141 -5.49 -0.82 1.65
CA GLY A 141 -6.17 -1.34 2.85
C GLY A 141 -7.60 -0.81 3.02
N GLY A 142 -8.01 0.19 2.24
CA GLY A 142 -9.39 0.66 2.16
C GLY A 142 -10.11 0.14 0.92
N GLN A 143 -11.29 0.71 0.63
CA GLN A 143 -12.08 0.41 -0.57
C GLN A 143 -11.75 1.32 -1.77
N LYS A 144 -10.98 2.39 -1.54
CA LYS A 144 -10.63 3.40 -2.55
C LYS A 144 -9.13 3.48 -2.70
N VAL A 145 -8.62 3.42 -3.93
CA VAL A 145 -7.21 3.64 -4.24
C VAL A 145 -7.04 4.84 -5.15
N ARG A 146 -6.00 5.63 -4.93
CA ARG A 146 -5.75 6.88 -5.67
C ARG A 146 -4.28 7.00 -6.04
N TRP A 147 -4.01 7.41 -7.27
CA TRP A 147 -2.67 7.71 -7.79
C TRP A 147 -2.56 9.17 -8.13
N ARG A 148 -1.68 9.90 -7.43
CA ARG A 148 -1.34 11.28 -7.75
C ARG A 148 -0.06 11.33 -8.56
N HIS A 149 -0.15 11.84 -9.77
CA HIS A 149 0.94 12.08 -10.69
C HIS A 149 1.43 13.52 -10.49
N ARG A 150 2.74 13.65 -10.30
CA ARG A 150 3.45 14.93 -10.20
C ARG A 150 4.66 14.90 -11.12
N ALA A 151 5.00 16.06 -11.68
CA ALA A 151 6.26 16.18 -12.37
C ALA A 151 7.42 16.27 -11.37
N GLU A 152 8.63 15.98 -11.83
CA GLU A 152 9.83 16.19 -11.03
C GLU A 152 10.25 17.67 -11.11
N GLY A 153 10.40 18.33 -9.95
CA GLY A 153 10.73 19.76 -9.89
C GLY A 153 9.61 20.68 -10.41
N ASP A 154 9.99 21.76 -11.09
CA ASP A 154 9.06 22.74 -11.68
C ASP A 154 8.51 22.31 -13.05
N GLU A 155 8.52 21.02 -13.40
CA GLU A 155 7.85 20.54 -14.61
C GLU A 155 6.33 20.38 -14.39
N ALA A 156 5.58 20.05 -15.46
CA ALA A 156 4.13 19.84 -15.43
C ALA A 156 3.79 18.35 -15.67
N VAL A 157 2.61 17.90 -15.23
CA VAL A 157 2.13 16.55 -15.52
C VAL A 157 2.03 16.36 -17.04
N ARG A 158 2.65 15.30 -17.56
CA ARG A 158 2.68 15.01 -18.99
C ARG A 158 1.43 14.22 -19.41
N PRO A 159 0.77 14.59 -20.52
CA PRO A 159 -0.26 13.76 -21.15
C PRO A 159 0.28 12.39 -21.54
N GLY A 160 -0.62 11.40 -21.62
CA GLY A 160 -0.29 10.07 -22.10
C GLY A 160 -1.07 8.93 -21.45
N ALA A 161 -0.69 7.72 -21.83
CA ALA A 161 -1.29 6.49 -21.35
C ALA A 161 -0.67 6.03 -20.02
N HIS A 162 -1.54 5.66 -19.09
CA HIS A 162 -1.18 5.11 -17.80
C HIS A 162 -1.85 3.74 -17.60
N VAL A 163 -1.19 2.89 -16.83
CA VAL A 163 -1.75 1.60 -16.41
C VAL A 163 -1.59 1.48 -14.90
N VAL A 164 -2.67 1.07 -14.25
CA VAL A 164 -2.70 0.74 -12.83
C VAL A 164 -3.17 -0.69 -12.65
N TRP A 165 -2.68 -1.32 -11.60
CA TRP A 165 -3.11 -2.63 -11.16
C TRP A 165 -3.48 -2.58 -9.70
N ALA A 166 -4.57 -3.24 -9.32
CA ALA A 166 -5.01 -3.37 -7.94
C ALA A 166 -5.33 -4.83 -7.64
N VAL A 167 -4.91 -5.29 -6.46
CA VAL A 167 -5.29 -6.58 -5.90
C VAL A 167 -6.46 -6.35 -4.95
N LEU A 168 -7.62 -6.91 -5.25
CA LEU A 168 -8.85 -6.72 -4.50
C LEU A 168 -9.22 -7.99 -3.75
N LEU A 169 -9.68 -7.82 -2.51
CA LEU A 169 -10.49 -8.79 -1.80
C LEU A 169 -11.94 -8.34 -1.85
N VAL A 170 -12.80 -9.21 -2.38
CA VAL A 170 -14.20 -8.94 -2.63
C VAL A 170 -15.04 -10.03 -1.94
N PRO A 171 -16.17 -9.67 -1.31
CA PRO A 171 -17.07 -10.66 -0.69
C PRO A 171 -17.45 -11.78 -1.67
N VAL A 172 -17.44 -13.03 -1.17
CA VAL A 172 -17.75 -14.22 -1.97
C VAL A 172 -19.13 -14.11 -2.61
N GLY A 173 -19.22 -14.53 -3.87
CA GLY A 173 -20.47 -14.51 -4.64
C GLY A 173 -20.84 -13.14 -5.20
N THR A 174 -19.94 -12.15 -5.13
CA THR A 174 -20.12 -10.88 -5.83
C THR A 174 -19.87 -11.08 -7.33
N GLU A 175 -20.89 -10.86 -8.15
CA GLU A 175 -20.82 -11.00 -9.62
C GLU A 175 -20.40 -9.71 -10.33
N SER A 176 -20.61 -8.56 -9.69
CA SER A 176 -20.33 -7.25 -10.26
C SER A 176 -19.96 -6.26 -9.17
N LEU A 177 -18.95 -5.44 -9.45
CA LEU A 177 -18.45 -4.38 -8.57
C LEU A 177 -18.76 -3.02 -9.19
N GLN A 178 -19.37 -2.11 -8.42
CA GLN A 178 -19.55 -0.73 -8.85
C GLN A 178 -18.28 0.05 -8.54
N VAL A 179 -17.81 0.85 -9.49
CA VAL A 179 -16.58 1.62 -9.37
C VAL A 179 -16.85 3.08 -9.70
N GLU A 180 -16.54 3.97 -8.77
CA GLU A 180 -16.54 5.41 -9.03
C GLU A 180 -15.14 5.83 -9.50
N PHE A 181 -15.05 6.24 -10.76
CA PHE A 181 -13.84 6.80 -11.37
C PHE A 181 -13.81 8.31 -11.20
N SER A 182 -12.76 8.83 -10.58
CA SER A 182 -12.61 10.25 -10.29
C SER A 182 -11.25 10.77 -10.75
N ALA A 183 -11.21 12.02 -11.17
CA ALA A 183 -9.97 12.74 -11.45
C ALA A 183 -9.99 14.07 -10.71
N ARG A 184 -8.96 14.35 -9.92
CA ARG A 184 -8.73 15.63 -9.24
C ARG A 184 -7.44 16.20 -9.74
N TYR A 185 -7.31 17.52 -9.82
CA TYR A 185 -6.08 18.13 -10.30
C TYR A 185 -5.96 19.54 -9.75
N ASP A 186 -4.77 20.09 -9.91
CA ASP A 186 -4.48 21.48 -9.61
C ASP A 186 -3.61 22.08 -10.70
N LEU A 187 -3.76 23.39 -10.89
CA LEU A 187 -3.04 24.15 -11.90
C LEU A 187 -2.00 25.01 -11.22
N ARG A 188 -0.82 25.14 -11.84
CA ARG A 188 0.19 26.08 -11.37
C ARG A 188 -0.18 27.51 -11.80
N THR A 189 -1.15 28.12 -11.11
CA THR A 189 -1.63 29.48 -11.39
C THR A 189 -1.37 30.44 -10.23
N GLY A 190 -1.05 31.70 -10.56
CA GLY A 190 -1.18 32.83 -9.65
C GLY A 190 -2.55 33.51 -9.73
N GLU A 191 -3.47 32.96 -10.52
CA GLU A 191 -4.83 33.45 -10.79
C GLU A 191 -5.88 32.42 -10.35
N SER A 192 -7.08 32.90 -10.01
CA SER A 192 -8.16 32.18 -9.34
C SER A 192 -8.98 31.23 -10.23
N PHE A 193 -8.37 30.16 -10.74
CA PHE A 193 -9.12 29.09 -11.40
C PHE A 193 -9.52 28.02 -10.38
N LEU A 194 -10.82 27.69 -10.32
CA LEU A 194 -11.30 26.59 -9.47
C LEU A 194 -11.48 25.30 -10.29
N PRO A 195 -10.77 24.20 -9.95
CA PRO A 195 -10.94 22.92 -10.62
C PRO A 195 -12.35 22.34 -10.43
N GLY A 196 -12.99 21.95 -11.52
CA GLY A 196 -14.29 21.29 -11.59
C GLY A 196 -14.18 19.94 -12.27
N GLN A 197 -14.79 18.91 -11.66
CA GLN A 197 -14.83 17.55 -12.18
C GLN A 197 -16.06 16.82 -11.62
N LEU A 198 -16.58 15.86 -12.38
CA LEU A 198 -17.64 14.96 -11.92
C LEU A 198 -17.17 13.50 -12.04
N PRO A 199 -17.13 12.75 -10.92
CA PRO A 199 -16.83 11.34 -10.96
C PRO A 199 -17.80 10.58 -11.85
N GLN A 200 -17.30 9.56 -12.56
CA GLN A 200 -18.10 8.71 -13.43
C GLN A 200 -18.19 7.29 -12.88
N PRO A 201 -19.40 6.74 -12.70
CA PRO A 201 -19.55 5.35 -12.32
C PRO A 201 -19.33 4.42 -13.52
N PHE A 202 -18.73 3.27 -13.27
CA PHE A 202 -18.71 2.13 -14.20
C PHE A 202 -18.74 0.81 -13.42
N SER A 203 -18.90 -0.30 -14.12
CA SER A 203 -19.04 -1.61 -13.51
C SER A 203 -17.93 -2.57 -13.96
N LEU A 204 -17.38 -3.31 -13.00
CA LEU A 204 -16.47 -4.43 -13.25
C LEU A 204 -17.22 -5.74 -13.07
N ASP A 205 -17.27 -6.54 -14.14
CA ASP A 205 -17.80 -7.90 -14.08
C ASP A 205 -16.78 -8.84 -13.41
N LEU A 206 -17.21 -9.49 -12.33
CA LEU A 206 -16.41 -10.45 -11.60
C LEU A 206 -16.83 -11.87 -12.01
N ARG A 207 -15.85 -12.71 -12.28
CA ARG A 207 -16.09 -14.14 -12.54
C ARG A 207 -15.70 -14.93 -11.32
N ASP A 208 -16.53 -15.92 -10.97
CA ASP A 208 -16.23 -16.85 -9.90
C ASP A 208 -14.82 -17.46 -10.08
N PRO A 209 -13.89 -17.21 -9.14
CA PRO A 209 -12.52 -17.73 -9.21
C PRO A 209 -12.46 -19.25 -9.26
N SER A 210 -13.44 -19.93 -8.66
CA SER A 210 -13.51 -21.39 -8.63
C SER A 210 -14.02 -22.00 -9.95
N ALA A 211 -14.74 -21.20 -10.76
CA ALA A 211 -15.30 -21.62 -12.04
C ALA A 211 -14.38 -21.32 -13.23
N VAL A 212 -13.37 -20.46 -13.07
CA VAL A 212 -12.47 -20.03 -14.15
C VAL A 212 -11.15 -20.80 -14.07
N ARG A 213 -10.81 -21.53 -15.14
CA ARG A 213 -9.46 -22.09 -15.33
C ARG A 213 -8.80 -21.53 -16.61
N PRO A 214 -7.55 -21.03 -16.54
CA PRO A 214 -6.73 -20.91 -15.33
C PRO A 214 -7.04 -19.62 -14.53
N ALA A 215 -7.23 -19.76 -13.22
CA ALA A 215 -7.09 -18.64 -12.28
C ALA A 215 -5.60 -18.33 -12.09
N LEU A 216 -5.27 -17.10 -11.70
CA LEU A 216 -3.90 -16.75 -11.36
C LEU A 216 -3.52 -17.44 -10.04
N GLU A 217 -2.53 -18.32 -10.06
CA GLU A 217 -1.98 -18.93 -8.84
C GLU A 217 -0.85 -18.05 -8.30
N PRO A 218 -0.97 -17.49 -7.09
CA PRO A 218 0.10 -16.73 -6.47
C PRO A 218 1.39 -17.54 -6.33
N SER A 219 2.53 -16.90 -6.58
CA SER A 219 3.83 -17.57 -6.48
C SER A 219 4.25 -17.77 -5.03
N ALA A 220 4.47 -19.02 -4.63
CA ALA A 220 4.99 -19.40 -3.31
C ALA A 220 6.48 -19.08 -3.13
N ALA A 221 7.22 -18.85 -4.21
CA ALA A 221 8.67 -18.64 -4.17
C ALA A 221 9.07 -17.21 -3.75
N VAL A 222 8.12 -16.27 -3.77
CA VAL A 222 8.39 -14.85 -3.47
C VAL A 222 8.25 -14.54 -1.97
N ASP A 223 7.87 -15.53 -1.16
CA ASP A 223 7.69 -15.39 0.29
C ASP A 223 9.01 -15.36 1.07
N GLY A 224 10.16 -15.62 0.45
CA GLY A 224 11.43 -15.66 1.18
C GLY A 224 12.59 -15.25 0.32
N GLY A 225 12.58 -14.01 -0.16
CA GLY A 225 13.64 -13.45 -1.01
C GLY A 225 15.02 -13.90 -0.53
N GLU A 226 15.82 -14.45 -1.46
CA GLU A 226 17.21 -14.77 -1.18
C GLU A 226 17.89 -13.59 -0.50
N LYS A 227 18.65 -13.87 0.57
CA LYS A 227 19.37 -12.90 1.39
C LYS A 227 19.99 -11.82 0.49
N LYS A 228 19.40 -10.63 0.46
CA LYS A 228 19.98 -9.49 -0.26
C LYS A 228 21.29 -9.17 0.44
N ALA A 229 22.43 -9.48 -0.19
CA ALA A 229 23.74 -9.30 0.43
C ALA A 229 23.93 -7.82 0.82
N GLY A 230 24.01 -7.54 2.13
CA GLY A 230 24.15 -6.19 2.69
C GLY A 230 22.87 -5.52 3.19
N ALA A 231 21.69 -6.15 3.10
CA ALA A 231 20.44 -5.62 3.66
C ALA A 231 20.29 -5.97 5.15
N PRO A 232 19.78 -5.05 6.01
CA PRO A 232 19.50 -5.37 7.41
C PRO A 232 18.34 -6.38 7.49
N ARG A 233 18.52 -7.40 8.33
CA ARG A 233 17.49 -8.40 8.59
C ARG A 233 16.51 -7.89 9.63
N VAL A 234 15.25 -7.74 9.24
CA VAL A 234 14.20 -7.22 10.13
C VAL A 234 13.12 -8.26 10.36
N PHE A 235 12.79 -8.49 11.62
CA PHE A 235 11.63 -9.30 12.00
C PHE A 235 10.49 -8.39 12.46
N ILE A 236 9.29 -8.52 11.89
CA ILE A 236 8.11 -7.80 12.37
C ILE A 236 7.28 -8.72 13.27
N SER A 237 7.20 -8.35 14.54
CA SER A 237 6.34 -8.96 15.56
C SER A 237 5.04 -8.17 15.64
N TYR A 238 3.91 -8.81 15.32
CA TYR A 238 2.58 -8.20 15.34
C TYR A 238 1.52 -9.18 15.82
N ALA A 239 0.42 -8.66 16.36
CA ALA A 239 -0.68 -9.50 16.82
C ALA A 239 -1.60 -9.86 15.65
N HIS A 240 -2.10 -11.09 15.63
CA HIS A 240 -3.23 -11.46 14.75
C HIS A 240 -4.57 -10.91 15.29
N ASP A 241 -4.65 -9.60 15.48
CA ASP A 241 -5.83 -8.90 16.03
C ASP A 241 -6.97 -8.86 15.02
N THR A 242 -7.07 -7.75 14.29
CA THR A 242 -8.14 -7.46 13.35
C THR A 242 -7.60 -7.62 11.93
N ARG A 243 -8.51 -7.81 10.96
CA ARG A 243 -8.12 -7.81 9.55
C ARG A 243 -7.41 -6.51 9.14
N PRO A 244 -7.89 -5.29 9.52
CA PRO A 244 -7.17 -4.05 9.28
C PRO A 244 -5.74 -4.05 9.83
N HIS A 245 -5.54 -4.49 11.09
CA HIS A 245 -4.20 -4.54 11.70
C HIS A 245 -3.25 -5.47 10.93
N LYS A 246 -3.74 -6.66 10.54
CA LYS A 246 -2.94 -7.61 9.73
C LYS A 246 -2.59 -7.05 8.35
N LEU A 247 -3.49 -6.31 7.72
CA LEU A 247 -3.23 -5.66 6.43
C LEU A 247 -2.20 -4.53 6.59
N ALA A 248 -2.34 -3.70 7.61
CA ALA A 248 -1.39 -2.63 7.94
C ALA A 248 0.03 -3.18 8.20
N ALA A 249 0.14 -4.30 8.93
CA ALA A 249 1.41 -5.01 9.13
C ALA A 249 2.04 -5.48 7.81
N ARG A 250 1.23 -6.04 6.90
CA ARG A 250 1.67 -6.47 5.57
C ARG A 250 2.09 -5.30 4.69
N GLN A 251 1.37 -4.18 4.76
CA GLN A 251 1.69 -2.95 4.02
C GLN A 251 3.04 -2.39 4.45
N LEU A 252 3.27 -2.26 5.77
CA LEU A 252 4.57 -1.87 6.32
C LEU A 252 5.67 -2.83 5.89
N GLY A 253 5.45 -4.15 6.01
CA GLY A 253 6.42 -5.15 5.59
C GLY A 253 6.79 -5.00 4.13
N ALA A 254 5.79 -4.99 3.23
CA ALA A 254 6.04 -4.82 1.82
C ALA A 254 6.78 -3.50 1.51
N LEU A 255 6.48 -2.41 2.22
CA LEU A 255 7.19 -1.13 2.08
C LEU A 255 8.66 -1.21 2.53
N LEU A 256 8.94 -1.81 3.68
CA LEU A 256 10.31 -2.04 4.16
C LEU A 256 11.13 -2.89 3.18
N ALA A 257 10.55 -3.99 2.68
CA ALA A 257 11.20 -4.84 1.69
C ALA A 257 11.54 -4.06 0.39
N ARG A 258 10.63 -3.17 -0.04
CA ARG A 258 10.85 -2.26 -1.18
C ARG A 258 11.99 -1.26 -0.92
N CYS A 259 12.16 -0.80 0.32
CA CYS A 259 13.26 0.07 0.75
C CYS A 259 14.59 -0.68 0.97
N GLY A 260 14.66 -1.97 0.65
CA GLY A 260 15.91 -2.75 0.68
C GLY A 260 16.16 -3.50 1.98
N VAL A 261 15.13 -3.70 2.82
CA VAL A 261 15.20 -4.52 4.03
C VAL A 261 15.05 -6.02 3.71
N ASP A 262 15.83 -6.88 4.39
CA ASP A 262 15.61 -8.33 4.41
C ASP A 262 14.51 -8.66 5.44
N LEU A 263 13.26 -8.68 4.99
CA LEU A 263 12.09 -8.79 5.84
C LEU A 263 11.74 -10.25 6.19
N HIS A 264 11.47 -10.49 7.47
CA HIS A 264 10.97 -11.74 8.02
C HIS A 264 9.68 -11.49 8.78
N MET A 265 8.63 -12.21 8.41
CA MET A 265 7.32 -12.20 9.07
C MET A 265 6.78 -13.62 9.09
N ASP A 266 5.95 -13.94 10.07
CA ASP A 266 5.26 -15.24 10.18
C ASP A 266 4.49 -15.58 8.90
N TYR A 267 3.92 -14.55 8.29
CA TYR A 267 3.24 -14.57 7.03
C TYR A 267 4.19 -15.06 5.95
N LEU A 268 5.36 -14.44 5.78
CA LEU A 268 6.37 -14.81 4.79
C LEU A 268 7.02 -16.21 5.02
N ALA A 269 6.67 -16.95 6.06
CA ALA A 269 7.23 -18.29 6.27
C ALA A 269 6.72 -19.30 5.21
N PRO A 270 7.61 -20.20 4.71
CA PRO A 270 7.22 -21.22 3.73
C PRO A 270 6.06 -22.10 4.21
N ALA A 271 5.22 -22.56 3.27
CA ALA A 271 4.10 -23.48 3.48
C ALA A 271 4.53 -24.92 3.80
N ALA A 272 5.40 -25.11 4.79
CA ALA A 272 5.86 -26.40 5.29
C ALA A 272 5.38 -26.62 6.73
N ARG A 273 5.50 -27.85 7.22
CA ARG A 273 5.32 -28.12 8.66
C ARG A 273 6.45 -27.43 9.43
N ASN A 274 6.16 -26.25 9.96
CA ASN A 274 7.11 -25.47 10.75
C ASN A 274 6.87 -25.69 12.25
N ASP A 275 7.96 -25.88 13.00
CA ASP A 275 7.95 -25.64 14.42
C ASP A 275 7.97 -24.12 14.65
N TRP A 276 6.78 -23.52 14.78
CA TRP A 276 6.62 -22.07 14.91
C TRP A 276 7.35 -21.49 16.13
N PHE A 277 7.50 -22.28 17.20
CA PHE A 277 8.26 -21.88 18.39
C PHE A 277 9.75 -21.77 18.05
N SER A 278 10.32 -22.82 17.47
CA SER A 278 11.72 -22.82 17.04
C SER A 278 11.98 -21.79 15.94
N TRP A 279 11.02 -21.57 15.03
CA TRP A 279 11.10 -20.58 13.97
C TRP A 279 11.13 -19.15 14.54
N ALA A 280 10.22 -18.81 15.46
CA ALA A 280 10.17 -17.50 16.11
C ALA A 280 11.48 -17.18 16.85
N ILE A 281 12.01 -18.15 17.63
CA ILE A 281 13.32 -18.03 18.29
C ILE A 281 14.41 -17.73 17.26
N HIS A 282 14.40 -18.45 16.14
CA HIS A 282 15.39 -18.30 15.09
C HIS A 282 15.33 -16.91 14.44
N GLN A 283 14.12 -16.40 14.17
CA GLN A 283 13.95 -15.06 13.60
C GLN A 283 14.40 -13.98 14.57
N ILE A 284 13.95 -14.04 15.83
CA ILE A 284 14.32 -13.06 16.87
C ILE A 284 15.84 -13.03 17.06
N LYS A 285 16.50 -14.18 17.17
CA LYS A 285 17.96 -14.24 17.42
C LYS A 285 18.82 -13.82 16.23
N LYS A 286 18.31 -13.95 15.00
CA LYS A 286 19.05 -13.59 13.79
C LYS A 286 18.74 -12.19 13.29
N ALA A 287 17.64 -11.59 13.71
CA ALA A 287 17.24 -10.27 13.29
C ALA A 287 18.27 -9.23 13.75
N ASP A 288 18.66 -8.35 12.83
CA ASP A 288 19.43 -7.15 13.17
C ASP A 288 18.53 -6.15 13.90
N TYR A 289 17.25 -6.09 13.51
CA TYR A 289 16.22 -5.27 14.15
C TYR A 289 14.89 -6.02 14.26
N ILE A 290 14.13 -5.74 15.32
CA ILE A 290 12.80 -6.28 15.57
C ILE A 290 11.83 -5.11 15.63
N VAL A 291 10.90 -5.06 14.69
CA VAL A 291 9.80 -4.10 14.69
C VAL A 291 8.64 -4.71 15.48
N ILE A 292 8.15 -4.02 16.50
CA ILE A 292 7.02 -4.48 17.32
C ILE A 292 5.83 -3.56 17.05
N LEU A 293 4.77 -4.10 16.46
CA LEU A 293 3.58 -3.32 16.10
C LEU A 293 2.63 -3.19 17.28
N ALA A 294 2.31 -1.94 17.64
CA ALA A 294 1.36 -1.61 18.67
C ALA A 294 -0.04 -2.12 18.30
N SER A 295 -0.66 -2.87 19.20
CA SER A 295 -2.05 -3.33 19.09
C SER A 295 -2.58 -3.71 20.48
N PRO A 296 -3.90 -3.66 20.74
CA PRO A 296 -4.43 -3.98 22.07
C PRO A 296 -3.98 -5.37 22.57
N MET A 297 -3.90 -6.35 21.67
CA MET A 297 -3.40 -7.70 22.00
C MET A 297 -1.89 -7.74 22.16
N CYS A 298 -1.12 -6.96 21.39
CA CYS A 298 0.31 -6.84 21.58
C CYS A 298 0.63 -6.42 23.02
N ARG A 299 -0.04 -5.36 23.52
CA ARG A 299 0.07 -4.93 24.92
C ARG A 299 -0.31 -6.06 25.88
N ALA A 300 -1.51 -6.60 25.75
CA ALA A 300 -2.06 -7.56 26.71
C ALA A 300 -1.21 -8.84 26.79
N ILE A 301 -0.65 -9.31 25.67
CA ILE A 301 0.30 -10.44 25.66
C ILE A 301 1.66 -10.02 26.23
N GLY A 302 2.17 -8.87 25.78
CA GLY A 302 3.47 -8.34 26.20
C GLY A 302 3.55 -8.02 27.69
N ASP A 303 2.43 -7.67 28.32
CA ASP A 303 2.31 -7.37 29.74
C ASP A 303 1.90 -8.60 30.58
N GLY A 304 1.54 -9.71 29.92
CA GLY A 304 1.17 -10.96 30.58
C GLY A 304 -0.27 -11.00 31.10
N GLU A 305 -1.15 -10.13 30.59
CA GLU A 305 -2.57 -10.05 30.95
C GLU A 305 -3.41 -11.17 30.30
N ILE A 306 -2.94 -11.71 29.16
CA ILE A 306 -3.60 -12.81 28.45
C ILE A 306 -2.81 -14.11 28.62
N THR A 307 -3.46 -15.09 29.25
CA THR A 307 -2.93 -16.46 29.45
C THR A 307 -3.71 -17.51 28.67
N ASP A 308 -4.67 -17.09 27.83
CA ASP A 308 -5.46 -18.04 27.06
C ASP A 308 -4.61 -18.74 25.99
N GLY A 309 -4.98 -19.98 25.67
CA GLY A 309 -4.21 -20.81 24.75
C GLY A 309 -4.31 -20.38 23.28
N ARG A 310 -5.01 -19.28 22.96
CA ARG A 310 -5.31 -18.87 21.58
C ARG A 310 -4.18 -18.08 20.93
N HIS A 311 -3.30 -17.46 21.72
CA HIS A 311 -2.22 -16.60 21.23
C HIS A 311 -0.81 -17.11 21.58
N ARG A 312 -0.62 -18.42 21.63
CA ARG A 312 0.66 -19.06 22.04
C ARG A 312 1.88 -18.62 21.24
N GLY A 313 1.73 -18.31 19.95
CA GLY A 313 2.81 -17.84 19.09
C GLY A 313 3.36 -16.49 19.55
N MET A 314 2.49 -15.48 19.62
CA MET A 314 2.89 -14.15 20.08
C MET A 314 3.28 -14.11 21.56
N GLN A 315 2.68 -14.95 22.42
CA GLN A 315 3.14 -15.12 23.81
C GLN A 315 4.58 -15.62 23.88
N CYS A 316 4.91 -16.60 23.05
CA CYS A 316 6.28 -17.11 22.94
C CYS A 316 7.23 -16.02 22.43
N GLU A 317 6.90 -15.33 21.34
CA GLU A 317 7.72 -14.24 20.79
C GLU A 317 7.95 -13.14 21.82
N SER A 318 6.88 -12.71 22.49
CA SER A 318 6.94 -11.66 23.52
C SER A 318 7.77 -12.07 24.72
N ALA A 319 7.68 -13.34 25.15
CA ALA A 319 8.51 -13.88 26.22
C ALA A 319 9.99 -13.91 25.82
N ILE A 320 10.32 -14.33 24.59
CA ILE A 320 11.69 -14.36 24.09
C ILE A 320 12.24 -12.94 23.92
N ILE A 321 11.48 -12.03 23.33
CA ILE A 321 11.87 -10.62 23.16
C ILE A 321 12.20 -10.01 24.52
N ARG A 322 11.36 -10.25 25.54
CA ARG A 322 11.59 -9.79 26.91
C ARG A 322 12.85 -10.41 27.52
N ASP A 323 13.07 -11.70 27.31
CA ASP A 323 14.24 -12.43 27.80
C ASP A 323 15.54 -11.92 27.17
N VAL A 324 15.60 -11.78 25.83
CA VAL A 324 16.78 -11.26 25.14
C VAL A 324 17.04 -9.80 25.53
N PHE A 325 15.98 -8.99 25.65
CA PHE A 325 16.07 -7.60 26.07
C PHE A 325 16.61 -7.44 27.49
N TYR A 326 16.20 -8.33 28.40
CA TYR A 326 16.72 -8.33 29.77
C TYR A 326 18.17 -8.86 29.84
N SER A 327 18.52 -9.82 28.99
CA SER A 327 19.85 -10.45 28.98
C SER A 327 20.97 -9.50 28.51
N ASP A 328 20.73 -8.69 27.48
CA ASP A 328 21.68 -7.72 26.95
C ASP A 328 20.95 -6.47 26.46
N ARG A 329 20.57 -5.65 27.43
CA ARG A 329 19.81 -4.43 27.16
C ARG A 329 20.56 -3.47 26.25
N ALA A 330 21.87 -3.33 26.39
CA ALA A 330 22.67 -2.39 25.60
C ALA A 330 22.67 -2.78 24.11
N TYR A 331 22.72 -4.08 23.82
CA TYR A 331 22.63 -4.58 22.46
C TYR A 331 21.21 -4.50 21.89
N TRP A 332 20.21 -4.92 22.65
CA TRP A 332 18.84 -5.07 22.15
C TRP A 332 18.02 -3.77 22.15
N PHE A 333 18.26 -2.85 23.07
CA PHE A 333 17.50 -1.59 23.15
C PHE A 333 17.44 -0.80 21.82
N PRO A 334 18.54 -0.55 21.10
CA PRO A 334 18.48 0.14 19.81
C PRO A 334 17.96 -0.74 18.65
N ARG A 335 17.75 -2.05 18.88
CA ARG A 335 17.33 -3.04 17.87
C ARG A 335 15.85 -3.40 17.99
N LEU A 336 15.25 -3.16 19.15
CA LEU A 336 13.80 -3.22 19.32
C LEU A 336 13.23 -1.88 18.89
N LEU A 337 12.35 -1.91 17.89
CA LEU A 337 11.75 -0.73 17.27
C LEU A 337 10.24 -0.74 17.54
N PRO A 338 9.78 -0.20 18.69
CA PRO A 338 8.35 -0.06 19.00
C PRO A 338 7.70 0.84 17.96
N THR A 339 6.69 0.34 17.25
CA THR A 339 6.11 1.01 16.08
C THR A 339 4.60 1.14 16.20
N VAL A 340 4.09 2.35 16.01
CA VAL A 340 2.66 2.69 16.02
C VAL A 340 2.22 2.98 14.59
N LEU A 341 1.24 2.22 14.09
CA LEU A 341 0.68 2.36 12.74
C LEU A 341 -0.48 3.37 12.70
N PRO A 342 -0.93 3.81 11.50
CA PRO A 342 -2.07 4.70 11.39
C PRO A 342 -3.32 4.11 12.06
N GLY A 343 -3.93 4.88 12.97
CA GLY A 343 -5.12 4.45 13.72
C GLY A 343 -4.85 3.59 14.97
N GLU A 344 -3.60 3.26 15.26
CA GLU A 344 -3.20 2.60 16.52
C GLU A 344 -2.76 3.62 17.59
N SER A 345 -2.68 3.17 18.85
CA SER A 345 -2.26 4.00 19.98
C SER A 345 -0.90 3.57 20.53
N MET A 346 -0.10 4.52 21.01
CA MET A 346 1.10 4.20 21.79
C MET A 346 0.80 3.44 23.08
N GLU A 347 -0.42 3.58 23.62
CA GLU A 347 -0.86 2.82 24.79
C GLU A 347 -0.98 1.33 24.49
N ASN A 348 -1.02 0.94 23.22
CA ASN A 348 -1.06 -0.44 22.78
C ASN A 348 0.33 -1.09 22.71
N LEU A 349 1.38 -0.41 23.17
CA LEU A 349 2.72 -0.99 23.31
C LEU A 349 2.90 -1.63 24.69
N PRO A 350 3.54 -2.80 24.78
CA PRO A 350 3.92 -3.41 26.05
C PRO A 350 4.78 -2.50 26.93
N VAL A 351 4.59 -2.58 28.25
CA VAL A 351 5.32 -1.77 29.24
C VAL A 351 6.83 -2.00 29.17
N TYR A 352 7.28 -3.21 28.83
CA TYR A 352 8.70 -3.51 28.72
C TYR A 352 9.40 -2.74 27.59
N LEU A 353 8.65 -2.22 26.60
CA LEU A 353 9.15 -1.34 25.54
C LEU A 353 9.19 0.14 25.96
N GLN A 354 8.78 0.46 27.19
CA GLN A 354 8.90 1.79 27.77
C GLN A 354 8.22 2.92 26.95
N PRO A 355 6.95 2.77 26.56
CA PRO A 355 6.28 3.68 25.61
C PRO A 355 6.23 5.16 26.04
N TYR A 356 6.37 5.45 27.33
CA TYR A 356 6.35 6.82 27.88
C TYR A 356 7.73 7.43 28.12
N THR A 357 8.80 6.61 28.14
CA THR A 357 10.13 7.06 28.58
C THR A 357 11.22 6.81 27.55
N ALA A 358 10.96 5.99 26.54
CA ALA A 358 11.86 5.71 25.43
C ALA A 358 11.24 6.16 24.10
N ASP A 359 12.09 6.33 23.08
CA ASP A 359 11.63 6.65 21.74
C ASP A 359 10.82 5.51 21.13
N ARG A 360 9.91 5.88 20.24
CA ARG A 360 9.08 4.98 19.44
C ARG A 360 8.99 5.53 18.02
N TYR A 361 8.61 4.67 17.10
CA TYR A 361 8.44 5.03 15.70
C TYR A 361 6.96 5.16 15.40
N VAL A 362 6.54 6.33 14.92
CA VAL A 362 5.16 6.57 14.49
C VAL A 362 5.15 6.58 12.97
N VAL A 363 4.30 5.75 12.37
CA VAL A 363 4.08 5.72 10.93
C VAL A 363 2.72 6.34 10.67
N ASP A 364 2.71 7.59 10.22
CA ASP A 364 1.46 8.30 9.91
C ASP A 364 0.92 7.92 8.52
N GLU A 365 1.82 7.53 7.61
CA GLU A 365 1.50 7.12 6.24
C GLU A 365 2.43 6.00 5.77
N PHE A 366 1.91 5.07 4.96
CA PHE A 366 2.69 4.02 4.31
C PHE A 366 3.44 4.52 3.07
N SER A 367 4.36 5.46 3.27
CA SER A 367 5.28 6.01 2.27
C SER A 367 6.74 5.88 2.74
N PRO A 368 7.74 5.89 1.82
CA PRO A 368 9.15 5.87 2.21
C PRO A 368 9.52 6.98 3.20
N GLU A 369 8.88 8.15 3.09
CA GLU A 369 9.03 9.29 3.97
C GLU A 369 8.39 9.02 5.34
N GLY A 370 7.17 8.49 5.35
CA GLY A 370 6.43 8.14 6.58
C GLY A 370 7.10 7.05 7.41
N ILE A 371 7.91 6.18 6.80
CA ILE A 371 8.76 5.20 7.50
C ILE A 371 10.22 5.66 7.63
N GLY A 372 10.52 6.92 7.35
CA GLY A 372 11.88 7.43 7.27
C GLY A 372 12.68 7.24 8.57
N ASP A 373 12.04 7.42 9.72
CA ASP A 373 12.68 7.21 11.02
C ASP A 373 13.07 5.75 11.27
N LEU A 374 12.21 4.81 10.85
CA LEU A 374 12.52 3.37 10.90
C LEU A 374 13.71 3.03 10.00
N LEU A 375 13.73 3.57 8.78
CA LEU A 375 14.83 3.35 7.85
C LEU A 375 16.16 3.88 8.40
N ARG A 376 16.16 5.08 9.00
CA ARG A 376 17.35 5.65 9.64
C ARG A 376 17.82 4.83 10.83
N ALA A 377 16.90 4.33 11.66
CA ALA A 377 17.24 3.42 12.76
C ALA A 377 17.90 2.13 12.27
N MET A 378 17.47 1.63 11.10
CA MET A 378 18.03 0.47 10.42
C MET A 378 19.33 0.76 9.64
N GLY A 379 19.83 2.00 9.69
CA GLY A 379 21.04 2.42 8.96
C GLY A 379 20.84 2.59 7.44
N LEU A 380 19.60 2.67 6.98
CA LEU A 380 19.24 2.87 5.58
C LEU A 380 19.00 4.35 5.27
N THR A 381 19.34 4.76 4.05
CA THR A 381 19.07 6.10 3.56
C THR A 381 17.61 6.19 3.10
N VAL A 382 16.88 7.21 3.56
CA VAL A 382 15.54 7.50 3.04
C VAL A 382 15.67 7.89 1.57
N PRO A 383 14.94 7.27 0.63
CA PRO A 383 14.88 7.77 -0.75
C PRO A 383 14.39 9.22 -0.73
N VAL A 384 15.20 10.17 -1.21
CA VAL A 384 14.93 11.61 -1.04
C VAL A 384 14.01 12.15 -2.14
N GLY A 385 12.95 12.88 -1.74
CA GLY A 385 12.03 13.64 -2.58
C GLY A 385 11.20 14.72 -1.81
N LEU A 386 11.90 15.59 -1.04
CA LEU A 386 11.62 16.95 -0.46
C LEU A 386 10.19 17.55 -0.27
N PRO A 387 10.03 18.59 0.58
CA PRO A 387 10.29 18.75 2.03
C PRO A 387 8.97 18.84 2.84
N ALA A 388 9.06 18.72 4.16
CA ALA A 388 7.95 18.95 5.07
C ALA A 388 7.39 20.38 4.93
N ALA A 389 6.06 20.49 4.86
CA ALA A 389 5.34 21.75 4.88
C ALA A 389 5.79 22.58 6.10
N SER A 390 6.32 23.78 5.87
CA SER A 390 6.62 24.70 6.96
C SER A 390 5.31 25.24 7.51
N ASP A 391 5.12 25.13 8.82
CA ASP A 391 4.16 25.92 9.57
C ASP A 391 4.33 27.41 9.26
N ALA A 392 3.33 28.00 8.60
CA ALA A 392 3.18 29.44 8.51
C ALA A 392 2.10 29.86 9.50
N THR A 393 2.51 30.09 10.75
CA THR A 393 1.86 31.11 11.60
C THR A 393 2.03 32.47 10.93
N GLY A 394 0.91 33.10 10.59
CA GLY A 394 0.79 34.49 10.15
C GLY A 394 -0.65 34.95 10.26
#